data_AF-A0A365T408-F1
#
_entry.id   AF-A0A365T408-F1
#
_cell.length_a   1.000
_cell.length_b   1.000
_cell.length_c   1.000
_cell.angle_alpha   90.00
_cell.angle_beta   90.00
_cell.angle_gamma   90.00
#
_symmetry.space_group_name_H-M   'P 1'
#
loop_
_entity.id
_entity.type
_entity.pdbx_description
1 polymer ?
#
loop_
_entity_poly.entity_id
_entity_poly.type
_entity_poly.pdbx_seq_one_letter_code
_entity_poly.pdbx_strand_id
1 'polypeptide(L)'
;MVTDLVRRRILSILADEEVMTRTELAEVLAGDEDIPATDTQSLEISLHHNHLPRLDDNHYIEYDPRTGDIVLWKDPQRIRIQLHDE
;
A
#
# COMPACT_ATOMS: atom_id res chain seq x y z
N MET A 1 -10.80 -8.74 -6.13
CA MET A 1 -9.91 -9.84 -5.76
C MET A 1 -8.50 -9.30 -5.77
N VAL A 2 -7.94 -8.97 -4.59
CA VAL A 2 -6.59 -8.38 -4.51
C VAL A 2 -5.60 -9.55 -4.52
N THR A 3 -5.41 -10.17 -5.68
CA THR A 3 -4.53 -11.34 -5.86
C THR A 3 -3.04 -11.01 -5.84
N ASP A 4 -2.68 -9.74 -5.60
CA ASP A 4 -1.33 -9.21 -5.67
C ASP A 4 -0.77 -9.08 -4.26
N LEU A 5 0.29 -9.83 -3.95
CA LEU A 5 0.94 -9.89 -2.64
C LEU A 5 1.35 -8.48 -2.17
N VAL A 6 1.88 -7.66 -3.08
CA VAL A 6 2.32 -6.30 -2.78
C VAL A 6 1.13 -5.44 -2.36
N ARG A 7 0.00 -5.50 -3.09
CA ARG A 7 -1.19 -4.70 -2.74
C ARG A 7 -1.81 -5.12 -1.41
N ARG A 8 -1.84 -6.43 -1.11
CA ARG A 8 -2.29 -6.91 0.20
C ARG A 8 -1.40 -6.39 1.31
N ARG A 9 -0.08 -6.40 1.09
CA ARG A 9 0.87 -5.92 2.09
C ARG A 9 0.73 -4.41 2.35
N ILE A 10 0.59 -3.61 1.28
CA ILE A 10 0.30 -2.17 1.38
C ILE A 10 -0.94 -1.92 2.26
N LEU A 11 -2.04 -2.63 1.99
CA LEU A 11 -3.28 -2.47 2.77
C LEU A 11 -3.12 -2.91 4.22
N SER A 12 -2.32 -3.94 4.50
CA SER A 12 -2.01 -4.35 5.87
C SER A 12 -1.25 -3.27 6.64
N ILE A 13 -0.22 -2.68 6.01
CA ILE A 13 0.61 -1.62 6.62
C ILE A 13 -0.26 -0.38 6.90
N LEU A 14 -1.05 0.05 5.92
CA LEU A 14 -1.95 1.20 6.08
C LEU A 14 -3.09 0.94 7.06
N ALA A 15 -3.44 -0.32 7.33
CA ALA A 15 -4.43 -0.64 8.36
C ALA A 15 -3.87 -0.54 9.79
N ASP A 16 -2.54 -0.49 9.93
CA ASP A 16 -1.85 -0.27 11.21
C ASP A 16 -1.51 1.22 11.40
N GLU A 17 -1.24 1.94 10.31
CA GLU A 17 -0.87 3.37 10.31
C GLU A 17 -1.94 4.23 9.61
N GLU A 18 -2.58 5.17 10.32
CA GLU A 18 -3.69 6.00 9.77
C GLU A 18 -3.28 6.87 8.58
N VAL A 19 -2.04 7.35 8.56
CA VAL A 19 -1.50 8.21 7.48
C VAL A 19 -0.04 7.83 7.26
N MET A 20 0.33 7.61 5.99
CA MET A 20 1.69 7.25 5.60
C MET A 20 2.04 7.88 4.26
N THR A 21 3.30 8.22 4.05
CA THR A 21 3.80 8.67 2.75
C THR A 21 4.25 7.50 1.89
N ARG A 22 4.28 7.70 0.57
CA ARG A 22 4.82 6.73 -0.40
C ARG A 22 6.26 6.32 -0.08
N THR A 23 7.08 7.26 0.39
CA THR A 23 8.49 6.99 0.72
C THR A 23 8.59 6.09 1.93
N GLU A 24 7.85 6.38 3.01
CA GLU A 24 7.79 5.50 4.17
C GLU A 24 7.25 4.11 3.78
N LEU A 25 6.23 4.05 2.92
CA LEU A 25 5.68 2.78 2.44
C LEU A 25 6.72 1.96 1.68
N ALA A 26 7.52 2.61 0.83
CA ALA A 26 8.58 1.95 0.09
C ALA A 26 9.70 1.44 1.01
N GLU A 27 10.05 2.19 2.05
CA GLU A 27 11.04 1.77 3.05
C GLU A 27 10.57 0.55 3.84
N VAL A 28 9.32 0.57 4.31
CA VAL A 28 8.71 -0.56 5.02
C VAL A 28 8.66 -1.80 4.13
N LEU A 29 8.25 -1.65 2.86
CA LEU A 29 8.19 -2.76 1.90
C LEU A 29 9.58 -3.27 1.49
N ALA A 30 10.60 -2.41 1.47
CA ALA A 30 11.97 -2.83 1.18
C ALA A 30 12.59 -3.63 2.34
N GLY A 31 12.12 -3.39 3.57
CA GLY A 31 12.47 -4.18 4.76
C GLY A 31 11.67 -5.46 4.93
N ASP A 32 10.73 -5.74 4.02
CA ASP A 32 9.81 -6.86 4.12
C ASP A 32 10.38 -8.12 3.46
N GLU A 33 10.54 -9.20 4.23
CA GLU A 33 11.11 -10.46 3.74
C GLU A 33 10.23 -11.18 2.69
N ASP A 34 8.93 -10.87 2.66
CA ASP A 34 7.98 -11.46 1.71
C ASP A 34 7.98 -10.74 0.35
N ILE A 35 8.57 -9.54 0.28
CA ILE A 35 8.67 -8.75 -0.94
C ILE A 35 10.03 -9.01 -1.59
N PRO A 36 10.10 -9.29 -2.91
CA PRO A 36 11.37 -9.51 -3.58
C PRO A 36 12.31 -8.32 -3.35
N ALA A 37 13.52 -8.61 -2.83
CA ALA A 37 14.53 -7.61 -2.53
C ALA A 37 14.76 -6.70 -3.76
N THR A 38 14.21 -5.50 -3.68
CA THR A 38 14.21 -4.48 -4.72
C THR A 38 14.60 -3.17 -4.07
N ASP A 39 15.42 -2.36 -4.75
CA ASP A 39 15.81 -1.06 -4.23
C ASP A 39 14.58 -0.19 -3.92
N THR A 40 14.59 0.51 -2.78
CA THR A 40 13.50 1.40 -2.33
C THR A 40 13.04 2.35 -3.44
N GLN A 41 13.96 2.90 -4.22
CA GLN A 41 13.65 3.79 -5.34
C GLN A 41 12.83 3.10 -6.45
N SER A 42 13.15 1.84 -6.76
CA SER A 42 12.40 1.08 -7.76
C SER A 42 11.01 0.71 -7.23
N LEU A 43 10.92 0.42 -5.93
CA LEU A 43 9.66 0.20 -5.23
C LEU A 43 8.77 1.46 -5.25
N GLU A 44 9.32 2.65 -4.94
CA GLU A 44 8.59 3.92 -5.03
C GLU A 44 8.01 4.17 -6.42
N ILE A 45 8.81 3.95 -7.47
CA ILE A 45 8.37 4.10 -8.86
C ILE A 45 7.21 3.14 -9.16
N SER A 46 7.34 1.87 -8.76
CA SER A 46 6.26 0.88 -8.95
C SER A 46 5.00 1.23 -8.15
N LEU A 47 5.16 1.69 -6.90
CA LEU A 47 4.05 2.14 -6.06
C LEU A 47 3.31 3.31 -6.72
N HIS A 48 4.05 4.32 -7.17
CA HIS A 48 3.48 5.52 -7.79
C HIS A 48 2.76 5.23 -9.11
N HIS A 49 3.30 4.35 -9.96
CA HIS A 49 2.76 4.13 -11.30
C HIS A 49 1.81 2.92 -11.43
N ASN A 50 1.87 1.96 -10.50
CA ASN A 50 1.15 0.69 -10.64
C ASN A 50 0.25 0.38 -9.44
N HIS A 51 0.80 0.36 -8.22
CA HIS A 51 0.05 -0.15 -7.07
C HIS A 51 -0.91 0.89 -6.48
N LEU A 52 -0.43 2.11 -6.18
CA LEU A 52 -1.22 3.14 -5.52
C LEU A 52 -2.37 3.66 -6.40
N PRO A 53 -2.15 4.01 -7.69
CA PRO A 53 -3.26 4.46 -8.54
C PRO A 53 -4.37 3.41 -8.68
N ARG A 54 -4.00 2.13 -8.78
CA ARG A 54 -5.00 1.05 -8.86
C ARG A 54 -5.76 0.84 -7.55
N LEU A 55 -5.13 1.07 -6.40
CA LEU A 55 -5.82 0.99 -5.11
C LEU A 55 -6.77 2.18 -4.91
N ASP A 56 -6.37 3.35 -5.39
CA ASP A 56 -7.17 4.58 -5.40
C ASP A 56 -8.38 4.44 -6.33
N ASP A 57 -8.19 3.95 -7.57
CA ASP A 57 -9.28 3.64 -8.52
C ASP A 57 -10.34 2.70 -7.92
N ASN A 58 -9.92 1.77 -7.07
CA ASN A 58 -10.79 0.81 -6.40
C ASN A 58 -11.30 1.29 -5.03
N HIS A 59 -11.06 2.55 -4.67
CA HIS A 59 -11.50 3.19 -3.42
C HIS A 59 -11.06 2.43 -2.17
N TYR A 60 -9.85 1.86 -2.17
CA TYR A 60 -9.24 1.30 -0.97
C TYR A 60 -8.42 2.34 -0.22
N ILE A 61 -7.74 3.21 -0.95
CA ILE A 61 -6.89 4.29 -0.43
C ILE A 61 -7.26 5.60 -1.12
N GLU A 62 -6.86 6.71 -0.54
CA GLU A 62 -6.74 8.01 -1.20
C GLU A 62 -5.24 8.27 -1.36
N TYR A 63 -4.82 8.54 -2.59
CA TYR A 63 -3.41 8.77 -2.89
C TYR A 63 -3.20 10.14 -3.53
N ASP A 64 -2.42 11.02 -2.89
CA ASP A 64 -2.00 12.28 -3.47
C ASP A 64 -0.63 12.12 -4.18
N PRO A 65 -0.57 12.16 -5.52
CA PRO A 65 0.69 12.01 -6.26
C PRO A 65 1.65 13.20 -6.08
N ARG A 66 1.16 14.36 -5.62
CA ARG A 66 1.94 15.59 -5.45
C ARG A 66 2.69 15.60 -4.12
N THR A 67 2.03 15.22 -3.03
CA THR A 67 2.64 15.16 -1.69
C THR A 67 3.22 13.78 -1.41
N GLY A 68 2.66 12.74 -2.04
CA GLY A 68 2.99 11.35 -1.74
C GLY A 68 2.18 10.79 -0.58
N ASP A 69 1.20 11.53 -0.06
CA ASP A 69 0.38 11.08 1.07
C ASP A 69 -0.58 9.96 0.65
N ILE A 70 -0.73 8.99 1.56
CA ILE A 70 -1.58 7.83 1.39
C ILE A 70 -2.45 7.72 2.65
N VAL A 71 -3.76 7.66 2.44
CA VAL A 71 -4.76 7.52 3.51
C VAL A 71 -5.70 6.38 3.17
N LEU A 72 -6.17 5.61 4.16
CA LEU A 72 -7.21 4.61 3.90
C LEU A 72 -8.57 5.28 3.66
N TRP A 73 -9.24 4.89 2.57
CA TRP A 73 -10.63 5.31 2.31
C TRP A 73 -11.63 4.56 3.18
N LYS A 74 -11.27 3.33 3.59
CA LYS A 74 -12.11 2.43 4.37
C LYS A 74 -11.61 2.34 5.80
N ASP A 75 -12.53 2.06 6.71
CA ASP A 75 -12.20 1.72 8.10
C ASP A 75 -11.10 0.63 8.14
N PRO A 76 -9.96 0.88 8.83
CA PRO A 76 -8.87 -0.09 8.97
C PRO A 76 -9.33 -1.47 9.43
N GLN A 77 -10.34 -1.55 10.30
CA GLN A 77 -10.90 -2.83 10.78
C GLN A 77 -11.59 -3.60 9.66
N ARG A 78 -12.26 -2.91 8.72
CA ARG A 78 -12.87 -3.57 7.56
C ARG A 78 -11.81 -4.14 6.62
N ILE A 79 -10.71 -3.42 6.43
CA ILE A 79 -9.59 -3.91 5.60
C ILE A 79 -8.99 -5.17 6.21
N ARG A 80 -8.74 -5.19 7.53
CA ARG A 80 -8.21 -6.38 8.24
C ARG A 80 -9.08 -7.61 8.08
N ILE A 81 -10.41 -7.48 8.20
CA ILE A 81 -11.35 -8.60 7.99
C ILE A 81 -11.21 -9.13 6.56
N GLN A 82 -11.17 -8.22 5.58
CA GLN A 82 -11.08 -8.56 4.17
C GLN A 82 -9.73 -9.22 3.79
N LEU A 83 -8.65 -8.90 4.51
CA LEU A 83 -7.34 -9.53 4.35
C LEU A 83 -7.26 -10.92 5.00
N HIS A 84 -8.10 -11.22 6.00
CA HIS A 84 -8.10 -12.49 6.74
C HIS A 84 -9.08 -13.54 6.16
N ASP A 85 -10.03 -13.12 5.32
CA ASP A 85 -11.03 -13.98 4.65
C ASP A 85 -10.58 -14.54 3.27
N GLU A 86 -9.35 -14.26 2.80
CA GLU A 86 -8.78 -14.77 1.51
C GLU A 86 -7.67 -15.81 1.69
#